data_AF-A0A970NI74-F1
#
_entry.id   AF-A0A970NI74-F1
#
_cell.length_a   1.000
_cell.length_b   1.000
_cell.length_c   1.000
_cell.angle_alpha   90.00
_cell.angle_beta   90.00
_cell.angle_gamma   90.00
#
_symmetry.space_group_name_H-M   'P 1'
#
loop_
_entity.id
_entity.type
_entity.pdbx_description
1 polymer ?
#
loop_
_entity_poly.entity_id
_entity_poly.type
_entity_poly.pdbx_seq_one_letter_code
_entity_poly.pdbx_strand_id
1 'polypeptide(L)'
;MVRLLPLLVLLVPPALADLSSDLDALCASHSGVDLNSDGAAEVESLSLLPELVHESADAPLALVLVEERLLQMPTEGPDLLPHLGTYVDDLATEGWSAVCVGCSVYAGENHQDGLTLLALREFLRGVAASRPELEAVMLVGAFPDACIVRQVNWWKHEPITLHAGQEGERVYDAEGGIDFLRSYPESVCFRADIVLGDLDGHWEDLYHQEAVALPYLIAAYPDGRETSGFGPDATEQGELEFVDFFFVNDGEFRVHSGPNGRTIVSPLPSSHAECSADDLRLPNPVARPEVLIGRLDARHASVIPDPTIVDRHGRHFLSPDGVPQVMEFESEEEAPKPRAFYVPSEPTERRMLAEWFERRHGHSAGEYADQRFAASVGTGWGSAIPEVQAAFADLSDDPPDGYESVREDVTLLEAVEILKRPAVIRSMKAHGDPWGCTWSPAPDADALEAACGPSIWNWRHESSILTPSVTDVDRLDFAITRSLYENGRLPSGGAVWLYTSCEGTLPAGAESVPYNHPAYGHWQGAECILFHLRGLALIGRSKVFYDEPREMWSVLGAGGAMGDVWRNYFQVDGNDAGLFTDNDIGRKRAYFWNVLGDPTVRVAAE
;
A
#
# COMPACT_ATOMS: atom_id res chain seq x y z
N MET A 1 -27.81 31.20 66.55
CA MET A 1 -28.84 30.42 65.83
C MET A 1 -29.03 31.04 64.45
N VAL A 2 -28.22 30.62 63.48
CA VAL A 2 -28.41 30.90 62.05
C VAL A 2 -28.00 29.62 61.35
N ARG A 3 -28.98 28.89 60.79
CA ARG A 3 -28.76 27.69 59.98
C ARG A 3 -28.42 28.12 58.57
N LEU A 4 -27.23 27.76 58.08
CA LEU A 4 -26.87 27.84 56.67
C LEU A 4 -27.44 26.59 55.97
N LEU A 5 -28.27 26.80 54.94
CA LEU A 5 -28.66 25.79 53.97
C LEU A 5 -27.46 25.50 53.05
N PRO A 6 -27.15 24.23 52.72
CA PRO A 6 -26.26 23.94 51.60
C PRO A 6 -27.04 24.10 50.28
N LEU A 7 -26.47 24.91 49.40
CA LEU A 7 -26.89 25.09 48.01
C LEU A 7 -26.60 23.78 47.28
N LEU A 8 -27.65 23.06 46.89
CA LEU A 8 -27.55 21.87 46.05
C LEU A 8 -27.27 22.37 44.61
N VAL A 9 -26.00 22.31 44.18
CA VAL A 9 -25.65 22.48 42.77
C VAL A 9 -26.08 21.19 42.06
N LEU A 10 -27.18 21.26 41.33
CA LEU A 10 -27.54 20.28 40.32
C LEU A 10 -26.45 20.33 39.23
N LEU A 11 -25.52 19.38 39.28
CA LEU A 11 -24.72 19.00 38.12
C LEU A 11 -25.71 18.46 37.08
N VAL A 12 -26.07 19.33 36.14
CA VAL A 12 -26.64 18.89 34.87
C VAL A 12 -25.51 18.11 34.19
N PRO A 13 -25.68 16.81 33.85
CA PRO A 13 -24.70 16.13 33.02
C PRO A 13 -24.53 16.95 31.73
N PRO A 14 -23.31 17.07 31.17
CA PRO A 14 -23.19 17.64 29.84
C PRO A 14 -24.21 16.93 28.95
N ALA A 15 -25.07 17.70 28.29
CA ALA A 15 -25.92 17.15 27.26
C ALA A 15 -25.00 16.34 26.35
N LEU A 16 -25.35 15.08 26.10
CA LEU A 16 -24.85 14.36 24.93
C LEU A 16 -25.07 15.32 23.76
N ALA A 17 -24.01 16.00 23.33
CA ALA A 17 -23.98 16.56 22.00
C ALA A 17 -24.30 15.38 21.09
N ASP A 18 -25.17 15.60 20.12
CA ASP A 18 -25.45 14.57 19.13
C ASP A 18 -24.12 14.31 18.43
N LEU A 19 -23.49 13.18 18.70
CA LEU A 19 -22.13 12.85 18.27
C LEU A 19 -21.99 12.94 16.74
N SER A 20 -23.11 12.73 16.03
CA SER A 20 -23.27 12.96 14.59
C SER A 20 -23.22 14.44 14.18
N SER A 21 -23.70 15.36 15.03
CA SER A 21 -23.74 16.80 14.75
C SER A 21 -22.36 17.46 14.79
N ASP A 22 -21.43 16.94 15.61
CA ASP A 22 -20.05 17.43 15.65
C ASP A 22 -19.28 17.00 14.38
N LEU A 23 -19.51 15.77 13.90
CA LEU A 23 -18.88 15.28 12.67
C LEU A 23 -19.44 15.96 11.41
N ASP A 24 -20.75 16.23 11.36
CA ASP A 24 -21.37 17.01 10.28
C ASP A 24 -20.78 18.43 10.20
N ALA A 25 -20.57 19.08 11.36
CA ALA A 25 -19.91 20.38 11.42
C ALA A 25 -18.45 20.32 10.93
N LEU A 26 -17.71 19.27 11.26
CA LEU A 26 -16.35 19.04 10.76
C LEU A 26 -16.32 18.79 9.25
N CYS A 27 -17.24 17.99 8.73
CA CYS A 27 -17.38 17.78 7.28
C CYS A 27 -17.62 19.12 6.56
N ALA A 28 -18.53 19.94 7.09
CA ALA A 28 -18.82 21.26 6.53
C ALA A 28 -17.62 22.21 6.61
N SER A 29 -16.83 22.19 7.69
CA SER A 29 -15.67 23.08 7.84
C SER A 29 -14.47 22.67 7.00
N HIS A 30 -14.37 21.41 6.59
CA HIS A 30 -13.29 20.88 5.76
C HIS A 30 -13.70 20.63 4.31
N SER A 31 -14.93 20.98 3.92
CA SER A 31 -15.37 21.02 2.53
C SER A 31 -14.92 22.31 1.83
N GLY A 32 -14.48 22.19 0.58
CA GLY A 32 -13.95 23.31 -0.20
C GLY A 32 -12.62 23.85 0.31
N VAL A 33 -11.83 23.01 0.98
CA VAL A 33 -10.49 23.38 1.47
C VAL A 33 -9.54 23.45 0.29
N ASP A 34 -8.92 24.62 0.15
CA ASP A 34 -7.88 24.97 -0.82
C ASP A 34 -6.67 25.48 -0.01
N LEU A 35 -5.75 24.56 0.33
CA LEU A 35 -4.64 24.78 1.25
C LEU A 35 -3.62 25.77 0.70
N ASN A 36 -3.35 25.71 -0.61
CA ASN A 36 -2.36 26.58 -1.26
C ASN A 36 -2.99 27.87 -1.86
N SER A 37 -4.32 27.98 -1.83
CA SER A 37 -5.12 29.09 -2.38
C SER A 37 -4.94 29.28 -3.90
N ASP A 38 -4.76 28.18 -4.65
CA ASP A 38 -4.58 28.21 -6.12
C ASP A 38 -5.91 28.20 -6.89
N GLY A 39 -7.04 28.01 -6.20
CA GLY A 39 -8.39 27.95 -6.74
C GLY A 39 -8.91 26.55 -7.03
N ALA A 40 -8.13 25.50 -6.78
CA ALA A 40 -8.55 24.11 -6.80
C ALA A 40 -8.59 23.57 -5.37
N ALA A 41 -9.78 23.19 -4.90
CA ALA A 41 -9.91 22.60 -3.58
C ALA A 41 -9.33 21.18 -3.56
N GLU A 42 -8.42 20.89 -2.62
CA GLU A 42 -7.95 19.55 -2.33
C GLU A 42 -9.08 18.65 -1.81
N VAL A 43 -9.90 19.18 -0.90
CA VAL A 43 -11.13 18.52 -0.44
C VAL A 43 -12.31 19.31 -0.96
N GLU A 44 -12.93 18.82 -2.03
CA GLU A 44 -14.04 19.49 -2.67
C GLU A 44 -15.31 19.41 -1.82
N SER A 45 -15.60 18.23 -1.26
CA SER A 45 -16.77 17.98 -0.42
C SER A 45 -16.51 16.88 0.61
N LEU A 46 -17.11 17.05 1.79
CA LEU A 46 -17.30 16.02 2.80
C LEU A 46 -18.76 16.05 3.24
N SER A 47 -19.39 14.88 3.30
CA SER A 47 -20.79 14.76 3.70
C SER A 47 -21.00 13.53 4.56
N LEU A 48 -21.53 13.74 5.76
CA LEU A 48 -21.94 12.62 6.62
C LEU A 48 -23.06 11.84 5.94
N LEU A 49 -23.00 10.51 5.97
CA LEU A 49 -24.05 9.62 5.49
C LEU A 49 -24.87 9.13 6.68
N PRO A 50 -25.95 9.84 7.08
CA PRO A 50 -26.64 9.58 8.35
C PRO A 50 -27.29 8.19 8.45
N GLU A 51 -27.60 7.56 7.31
CA GLU A 51 -28.10 6.20 7.25
C GLU A 51 -27.02 5.12 7.44
N LEU A 52 -25.74 5.51 7.42
CA LEU A 52 -24.56 4.67 7.60
C LEU A 52 -23.76 5.09 8.84
N VAL A 53 -24.47 5.26 9.96
CA VAL A 53 -23.93 5.63 11.27
C VAL A 53 -24.34 4.59 12.30
N HIS A 54 -23.33 4.00 12.96
CA HIS A 54 -23.51 3.20 14.16
C HIS A 54 -22.56 3.71 15.23
N GLU A 55 -23.09 4.20 16.36
CA GLU A 55 -22.28 4.75 17.44
C GLU A 55 -22.56 4.08 18.78
N SER A 56 -21.47 3.80 19.49
CA SER A 56 -21.46 3.33 20.86
C SER A 56 -20.42 4.13 21.65
N ALA A 57 -20.83 4.67 22.81
CA ALA A 57 -20.03 5.62 23.59
C ALA A 57 -18.71 5.04 24.14
N ASP A 58 -18.61 3.71 24.25
CA ASP A 58 -17.45 3.00 24.81
C ASP A 58 -16.66 2.23 23.73
N ALA A 59 -17.01 2.38 22.45
CA ALA A 59 -16.39 1.64 21.34
C ALA A 59 -15.40 2.51 20.55
N PRO A 60 -14.27 1.94 20.07
CA PRO A 60 -13.39 2.62 19.13
C PRO A 60 -14.13 2.97 17.84
N LEU A 61 -13.78 4.09 17.23
CA LEU A 61 -14.40 4.59 16.01
C LEU A 61 -13.59 4.20 14.77
N ALA A 62 -14.27 3.56 13.83
CA ALA A 62 -13.86 3.38 12.44
C ALA A 62 -14.57 4.40 11.55
N LEU A 63 -13.81 5.30 10.94
CA LEU A 63 -14.29 6.27 9.96
C LEU A 63 -14.12 5.71 8.55
N VAL A 64 -15.19 5.67 7.77
CA VAL A 64 -15.17 5.16 6.39
C VAL A 64 -15.35 6.32 5.43
N LEU A 65 -14.28 6.71 4.73
CA LEU A 65 -14.35 7.73 3.68
C LEU A 65 -14.65 7.04 2.35
N VAL A 66 -15.77 7.40 1.73
CA VAL A 66 -16.22 6.78 0.48
C VAL A 66 -16.16 7.81 -0.64
N GLU A 67 -15.48 7.47 -1.74
CA GLU A 67 -15.43 8.31 -2.95
C GLU A 67 -16.86 8.64 -3.42
N GLU A 68 -17.20 9.92 -3.56
CA GLU A 68 -18.58 10.36 -3.81
C GLU A 68 -19.19 9.77 -5.09
N ARG A 69 -18.36 9.51 -6.12
CA ARG A 69 -18.78 8.81 -7.35
C ARG A 69 -19.42 7.45 -7.06
N LEU A 70 -18.89 6.70 -6.10
CA LEU A 70 -19.36 5.35 -5.75
C LEU A 70 -20.72 5.38 -5.02
N LEU A 71 -21.09 6.50 -4.41
CA LEU A 71 -22.38 6.69 -3.72
C LEU A 71 -23.54 7.04 -4.66
N GLN A 72 -23.24 7.40 -5.91
CA GLN A 72 -24.26 7.71 -6.90
C GLN A 72 -24.95 6.42 -7.40
N MET A 73 -26.25 6.51 -7.66
CA MET A 73 -27.01 5.40 -8.24
C MET A 73 -26.41 5.01 -9.60
N PRO A 74 -25.88 3.78 -9.75
CA PRO A 74 -25.19 3.40 -10.98
C PRO A 74 -26.17 3.23 -12.14
N THR A 75 -25.67 3.48 -13.36
CA THR A 75 -26.39 3.07 -14.59
C THR A 75 -26.23 1.57 -14.83
N GLU A 76 -25.05 1.02 -14.52
CA GLU A 76 -24.69 -0.40 -14.64
C GLU A 76 -23.83 -0.84 -13.44
N GLY A 77 -23.91 -2.11 -13.05
CA GLY A 77 -23.25 -2.62 -11.85
C GLY A 77 -24.09 -2.48 -10.57
N PRO A 78 -23.61 -2.98 -9.43
CA PRO A 78 -24.33 -2.95 -8.17
C PRO A 78 -24.33 -1.56 -7.53
N ASP A 79 -25.43 -1.23 -6.85
CA ASP A 79 -25.50 -0.13 -5.89
C ASP A 79 -24.73 -0.52 -4.62
N LEU A 80 -23.79 0.31 -4.19
CA LEU A 80 -22.88 0.00 -3.08
C LEU A 80 -23.44 0.40 -1.71
N LEU A 81 -24.47 1.26 -1.64
CA LEU A 81 -25.03 1.72 -0.36
C LEU A 81 -25.50 0.55 0.55
N PRO A 82 -26.22 -0.48 0.06
CA PRO A 82 -26.60 -1.63 0.89
C PRO A 82 -25.40 -2.45 1.40
N HIS A 83 -24.34 -2.55 0.59
CA HIS A 83 -23.12 -3.28 0.97
C HIS A 83 -22.34 -2.53 2.04
N LEU A 84 -22.24 -1.19 1.93
CA LEU A 84 -21.68 -0.32 2.97
C LEU A 84 -22.48 -0.40 4.28
N GLY A 85 -23.82 -0.45 4.20
CA GLY A 85 -24.66 -0.65 5.38
C GLY A 85 -24.37 -1.98 6.10
N THR A 86 -24.23 -3.06 5.33
CA THR A 86 -23.84 -4.37 5.89
C THR A 86 -22.46 -4.30 6.53
N TYR A 87 -21.50 -3.63 5.90
CA TYR A 87 -20.16 -3.44 6.44
C TYR A 87 -20.15 -2.67 7.77
N VAL A 88 -20.96 -1.60 7.89
CA VAL A 88 -21.17 -0.85 9.14
C VAL A 88 -21.78 -1.73 10.23
N ASP A 89 -22.79 -2.54 9.90
CA ASP A 89 -23.43 -3.47 10.85
C ASP A 89 -22.48 -4.56 11.34
N ASP A 90 -21.63 -5.08 10.46
CA ASP A 90 -20.59 -6.04 10.82
C ASP A 90 -19.54 -5.42 11.75
N LEU A 91 -19.06 -4.20 11.46
CA LEU A 91 -18.13 -3.46 12.33
C LEU A 91 -18.74 -3.26 13.73
N ALA A 92 -20.03 -2.89 13.78
CA ALA A 92 -20.78 -2.76 15.02
C ALA A 92 -20.84 -4.08 15.80
N THR A 93 -21.08 -5.19 15.10
CA THR A 93 -21.09 -6.54 15.69
C THR A 93 -19.72 -6.92 16.25
N GLU A 94 -18.65 -6.49 15.59
CA GLU A 94 -17.24 -6.67 16.00
C GLU A 94 -16.79 -5.69 17.10
N GLY A 95 -17.69 -4.82 17.56
CA GLY A 95 -17.47 -3.92 18.69
C GLY A 95 -16.95 -2.53 18.34
N TRP A 96 -17.07 -2.09 17.09
CA TRP A 96 -16.70 -0.76 16.63
C TRP A 96 -17.90 0.19 16.57
N SER A 97 -17.67 1.47 16.85
CA SER A 97 -18.47 2.52 16.25
C SER A 97 -18.02 2.68 14.80
N ALA A 98 -18.96 2.87 13.87
CA ALA A 98 -18.67 3.01 12.44
C ALA A 98 -19.47 4.15 11.84
N VAL A 99 -18.79 5.04 11.12
CA VAL A 99 -19.42 6.19 10.46
C VAL A 99 -18.91 6.33 9.05
N CYS A 100 -19.81 6.41 8.08
CA CYS A 100 -19.45 6.71 6.69
C CYS A 100 -19.58 8.19 6.36
N VAL A 101 -18.59 8.72 5.65
CA VAL A 101 -18.56 10.08 5.09
C VAL A 101 -18.30 9.97 3.59
N GLY A 102 -19.21 10.53 2.79
CA GLY A 102 -18.97 10.75 1.36
C GLY A 102 -17.94 11.84 1.16
N CYS A 103 -16.95 11.57 0.31
CA CYS A 103 -15.79 12.41 0.10
C CYS A 103 -15.52 12.61 -1.39
N SER A 104 -15.46 13.87 -1.83
CA SER A 104 -14.88 14.26 -3.12
C SER A 104 -13.60 15.03 -2.85
N VAL A 105 -12.52 14.58 -3.48
CA VAL A 105 -11.19 15.19 -3.39
C VAL A 105 -10.73 15.60 -4.78
N TYR A 106 -9.71 16.46 -4.83
CA TYR A 106 -9.15 16.93 -6.09
C TYR A 106 -8.79 15.78 -7.02
N ALA A 107 -9.39 15.75 -8.21
CA ALA A 107 -9.11 14.78 -9.26
C ALA A 107 -8.84 15.50 -10.60
N GLY A 108 -8.00 16.54 -10.57
CA GLY A 108 -7.60 17.31 -11.75
C GLY A 108 -6.33 16.80 -12.44
N GLU A 109 -5.69 17.66 -13.25
CA GLU A 109 -4.50 17.31 -14.05
C GLU A 109 -3.17 17.58 -13.31
N ASN A 110 -3.16 18.43 -12.29
CA ASN A 110 -1.95 18.75 -11.55
C ASN A 110 -1.58 17.58 -10.62
N HIS A 111 -0.30 17.27 -10.53
CA HIS A 111 0.20 16.28 -9.59
C HIS A 111 0.31 16.93 -8.20
N GLN A 112 -0.67 16.68 -7.33
CA GLN A 112 -0.77 17.25 -5.99
C GLN A 112 -1.43 16.28 -5.00
N ASP A 113 -1.12 14.99 -5.17
CA ASP A 113 -1.71 13.92 -4.40
C ASP A 113 -1.25 14.04 -2.93
N GLY A 114 0.00 14.41 -2.69
CA GLY A 114 0.52 14.70 -1.35
C GLY A 114 -0.16 15.90 -0.67
N LEU A 115 -0.45 16.98 -1.40
CA LEU A 115 -1.18 18.14 -0.85
C LEU A 115 -2.62 17.75 -0.49
N THR A 116 -3.25 16.96 -1.34
CA THR A 116 -4.61 16.46 -1.12
C THR A 116 -4.68 15.55 0.11
N LEU A 117 -3.66 14.73 0.32
CA LEU A 117 -3.52 13.93 1.54
C LEU A 117 -3.33 14.77 2.80
N LEU A 118 -2.57 15.88 2.74
CA LEU A 118 -2.46 16.80 3.88
C LEU A 118 -3.82 17.43 4.25
N ALA A 119 -4.64 17.78 3.25
CA ALA A 119 -5.98 18.31 3.50
C ALA A 119 -6.90 17.26 4.17
N LEU A 120 -6.84 16.00 3.73
CA LEU A 120 -7.52 14.88 4.39
C LEU A 120 -6.99 14.64 5.81
N ARG A 121 -5.67 14.72 6.01
CA ARG A 121 -5.04 14.59 7.32
C ARG A 121 -5.55 15.64 8.29
N GLU A 122 -5.65 16.91 7.87
CA GLU A 122 -6.19 17.98 8.72
C GLU A 122 -7.65 17.71 9.14
N PHE A 123 -8.48 17.16 8.24
CA PHE A 123 -9.80 16.67 8.61
C PHE A 123 -9.73 15.57 9.67
N LEU A 124 -8.88 14.55 9.49
CA LEU A 124 -8.70 13.48 10.48
C LEU A 124 -8.20 13.99 11.83
N ARG A 125 -7.32 15.00 11.87
CA ARG A 125 -6.89 15.67 13.11
C ARG A 125 -8.08 16.36 13.79
N GLY A 126 -8.94 17.02 13.02
CA GLY A 126 -10.18 17.61 13.51
C GLY A 126 -11.12 16.56 14.11
N VAL A 127 -11.28 15.42 13.44
CA VAL A 127 -12.06 14.28 13.95
C VAL A 127 -11.42 13.75 15.24
N ALA A 128 -10.15 13.38 15.26
CA ALA A 128 -9.46 12.87 16.46
C ALA A 128 -9.52 13.83 17.65
N ALA A 129 -9.46 15.14 17.42
CA ALA A 129 -9.58 16.15 18.47
C ALA A 129 -10.99 16.22 19.08
N SER A 130 -12.03 15.94 18.29
CA SER A 130 -13.44 15.92 18.73
C SER A 130 -13.90 14.55 19.22
N ARG A 131 -13.32 13.48 18.65
CA ARG A 131 -13.63 12.07 18.83
C ARG A 131 -12.31 11.32 19.11
N PRO A 132 -11.78 11.40 20.35
CA PRO A 132 -10.52 10.75 20.72
C PRO A 132 -10.54 9.22 20.58
N GLU A 133 -11.73 8.62 20.41
CA GLU A 133 -11.91 7.21 20.11
C GLU A 133 -11.65 6.84 18.63
N LEU A 134 -11.33 7.79 17.75
CA LEU A 134 -10.92 7.49 16.37
C LEU A 134 -9.68 6.60 16.37
N GLU A 135 -9.82 5.39 15.86
CA GLU A 135 -8.77 4.37 15.85
C GLU A 135 -8.48 3.87 14.43
N ALA A 136 -9.46 3.88 13.53
CA ALA A 136 -9.30 3.39 12.17
C ALA A 136 -9.96 4.30 11.13
N VAL A 137 -9.34 4.40 9.96
CA VAL A 137 -9.85 5.07 8.77
C VAL A 137 -9.76 4.11 7.59
N MET A 138 -10.88 3.92 6.92
CA MET A 138 -11.00 3.10 5.72
C MET A 138 -11.34 3.98 4.52
N LEU A 139 -10.46 4.00 3.51
CA LEU A 139 -10.68 4.72 2.26
C LEU A 139 -11.29 3.76 1.23
N VAL A 140 -12.50 4.04 0.75
CA VAL A 140 -13.24 3.21 -0.22
C VAL A 140 -13.39 3.95 -1.55
N GLY A 141 -12.71 3.47 -2.58
CA GLY A 141 -12.60 4.12 -3.89
C GLY A 141 -11.20 4.65 -4.18
N ALA A 142 -11.08 5.43 -5.25
CA ALA A 142 -9.79 6.00 -5.67
C ALA A 142 -9.49 7.27 -4.85
N PHE A 143 -8.45 7.21 -4.03
CA PHE A 143 -7.93 8.32 -3.23
C PHE A 143 -6.44 8.55 -3.56
N PRO A 144 -5.94 9.80 -3.44
CA PRO A 144 -4.54 10.12 -3.69
C PRO A 144 -3.59 9.31 -2.80
N ASP A 145 -2.41 8.98 -3.32
CA ASP A 145 -1.32 8.38 -2.56
C ASP A 145 -0.20 9.41 -2.33
N ALA A 146 0.70 9.14 -1.37
CA ALA A 146 1.82 10.02 -1.04
C ALA A 146 3.15 9.35 -1.35
N CYS A 147 4.08 10.10 -1.93
CA CYS A 147 5.47 9.68 -2.09
C CYS A 147 6.33 10.16 -0.92
N ILE A 148 7.03 9.26 -0.22
CA ILE A 148 8.15 9.62 0.64
C ILE A 148 9.44 9.41 -0.15
N VAL A 149 10.22 10.48 -0.27
CA VAL A 149 11.62 10.43 -0.67
C VAL A 149 12.47 10.52 0.59
N ARG A 150 13.38 9.57 0.76
CA ARG A 150 14.28 9.53 1.92
C ARG A 150 15.72 9.59 1.47
N GLN A 151 16.51 10.36 2.20
CA GLN A 151 17.95 10.44 2.04
C GLN A 151 18.60 10.14 3.38
N VAL A 152 19.64 9.29 3.39
CA VAL A 152 20.39 8.94 4.60
C VAL A 152 21.87 8.82 4.27
N ASN A 153 22.73 9.17 5.23
CA ASN A 153 24.17 8.98 5.13
C ASN A 153 24.51 7.50 5.38
N TRP A 154 24.57 6.69 4.33
CA TRP A 154 24.78 5.23 4.40
C TRP A 154 26.24 4.87 4.13
N TRP A 155 26.89 4.21 5.10
CA TRP A 155 28.19 3.59 4.87
C TRP A 155 28.04 2.21 4.25
N LYS A 156 28.72 1.98 3.12
CA LYS A 156 28.72 0.70 2.41
C LYS A 156 30.14 0.17 2.24
N HIS A 157 30.25 -1.15 2.13
CA HIS A 157 31.51 -1.85 1.83
C HIS A 157 31.28 -2.83 0.67
N GLU A 158 31.52 -2.38 -0.55
CA GLU A 158 31.34 -3.16 -1.78
C GLU A 158 32.16 -2.53 -2.92
N PRO A 159 32.39 -3.26 -4.04
CA PRO A 159 32.96 -2.66 -5.24
C PRO A 159 32.09 -1.51 -5.76
N ILE A 160 32.73 -0.43 -6.23
CA ILE A 160 32.01 0.73 -6.76
C ILE A 160 32.78 1.39 -7.90
N THR A 161 32.04 1.90 -8.87
CA THR A 161 32.58 2.80 -9.90
C THR A 161 31.95 4.17 -9.72
N LEU A 162 32.78 5.19 -9.52
CA LEU A 162 32.33 6.58 -9.56
C LEU A 162 32.43 7.12 -10.98
N HIS A 163 31.50 7.98 -11.38
CA HIS A 163 31.39 8.61 -12.70
C HIS A 163 31.35 7.56 -13.83
N ALA A 164 30.62 6.47 -13.61
CA ALA A 164 30.53 5.35 -14.55
C ALA A 164 30.10 5.82 -15.95
N GLY A 165 30.91 5.52 -16.97
CA GLY A 165 30.70 5.93 -18.35
C GLY A 165 30.93 7.42 -18.65
N GLN A 166 31.48 8.18 -17.70
CA GLN A 166 31.69 9.64 -17.81
C GLN A 166 33.19 10.01 -17.71
N GLU A 167 33.53 11.26 -18.05
CA GLU A 167 34.89 11.77 -17.87
C GLU A 167 35.23 11.80 -16.37
N GLY A 168 36.36 11.20 -16.00
CA GLY A 168 36.76 11.08 -14.59
C GLY A 168 36.28 9.81 -13.90
N GLU A 169 35.80 8.81 -14.65
CA GLU A 169 35.50 7.46 -14.14
C GLU A 169 36.63 6.93 -13.23
N ARG A 170 36.25 6.46 -12.05
CA ARG A 170 37.16 5.76 -11.12
C ARG A 170 36.53 4.46 -10.67
N VAL A 171 37.21 3.37 -10.99
CA VAL A 171 36.79 2.00 -10.64
C VAL A 171 37.52 1.56 -9.37
N TYR A 172 36.77 1.13 -8.37
CA TYR A 172 37.27 0.50 -7.15
C TYR A 172 36.73 -0.93 -7.09
N ASP A 173 37.48 -1.87 -7.69
CA ASP A 173 37.12 -3.28 -7.87
C ASP A 173 38.00 -4.24 -7.05
N ALA A 174 38.66 -3.72 -6.01
CA ALA A 174 39.47 -4.53 -5.11
C ALA A 174 38.66 -5.69 -4.50
N GLU A 175 39.32 -6.84 -4.33
CA GLU A 175 38.71 -8.03 -3.72
C GLU A 175 38.16 -7.70 -2.32
N GLY A 176 36.85 -7.78 -2.15
CA GLY A 176 36.13 -7.40 -0.91
C GLY A 176 35.40 -6.05 -0.99
N GLY A 177 35.76 -5.16 -1.91
CA GLY A 177 35.20 -3.81 -2.00
C GLY A 177 36.00 -2.76 -1.23
N ILE A 178 35.46 -1.54 -1.18
CA ILE A 178 36.01 -0.44 -0.38
C ILE A 178 34.93 0.17 0.49
N ASP A 179 35.32 0.91 1.53
CA ASP A 179 34.37 1.74 2.26
C ASP A 179 34.01 2.97 1.44
N PHE A 180 32.72 3.27 1.36
CA PHE A 180 32.24 4.55 0.83
C PHE A 180 31.01 5.03 1.57
N LEU A 181 30.86 6.35 1.63
CA LEU A 181 29.66 7.02 2.13
C LEU A 181 28.76 7.33 0.94
N ARG A 182 27.49 6.95 1.02
CA ARG A 182 26.45 7.28 0.06
C ARG A 182 25.35 8.07 0.76
N SER A 183 25.13 9.30 0.33
CA SER A 183 23.93 10.08 0.65
C SER A 183 23.16 10.33 -0.63
N TYR A 184 22.08 9.59 -0.82
CA TYR A 184 21.34 9.53 -2.08
C TYR A 184 19.84 9.60 -1.79
N PRO A 185 19.10 10.54 -2.39
CA PRO A 185 17.65 10.59 -2.25
C PRO A 185 17.03 9.43 -3.04
N GLU A 186 16.15 8.68 -2.39
CA GLU A 186 15.44 7.55 -2.99
C GLU A 186 13.97 7.61 -2.60
N SER A 187 13.07 7.34 -3.54
CA SER A 187 11.69 7.03 -3.19
C SER A 187 11.66 5.74 -2.37
N VAL A 188 10.97 5.78 -1.23
CA VAL A 188 10.87 4.64 -0.31
C VAL A 188 9.46 4.15 -0.10
N CYS A 189 8.46 4.98 -0.43
CA CYS A 189 7.07 4.59 -0.37
C CYS A 189 6.24 5.51 -1.26
N PHE A 190 5.52 4.99 -2.24
CA PHE A 190 4.59 5.77 -3.09
C PHE A 190 3.14 5.68 -2.64
N ARG A 191 2.88 4.91 -1.59
CA ARG A 191 1.63 4.85 -0.85
C ARG A 191 1.96 5.09 0.60
N ALA A 192 2.34 6.30 0.97
CA ALA A 192 2.82 6.59 2.31
C ALA A 192 1.66 6.84 3.29
N ASP A 193 0.93 5.79 3.65
CA ASP A 193 -0.23 5.90 4.56
C ASP A 193 0.15 6.39 5.96
N ILE A 194 1.43 6.33 6.33
CA ILE A 194 1.93 6.96 7.54
C ILE A 194 1.66 8.47 7.58
N VAL A 195 1.63 9.17 6.45
CA VAL A 195 1.30 10.61 6.41
C VAL A 195 -0.12 10.87 6.90
N LEU A 196 -1.07 9.98 6.58
CA LEU A 196 -2.44 10.05 7.09
C LEU A 196 -2.56 9.51 8.52
N GLY A 197 -1.82 8.44 8.83
CA GLY A 197 -1.91 7.73 10.10
C GLY A 197 -1.26 8.46 11.27
N ASP A 198 -0.17 9.18 11.02
CA ASP A 198 0.50 10.04 11.99
C ASP A 198 -0.22 11.39 12.03
N LEU A 199 -0.89 11.70 13.12
CA LEU A 199 -1.71 12.91 13.32
C LEU A 199 -0.97 14.03 14.08
N ASP A 200 0.21 13.77 14.64
CA ASP A 200 0.93 14.74 15.47
C ASP A 200 2.32 15.14 14.93
N GLY A 201 2.83 14.41 13.93
CA GLY A 201 4.04 14.71 13.17
C GLY A 201 3.92 15.92 12.25
N HIS A 202 5.08 16.30 11.70
CA HIS A 202 5.31 17.56 10.97
C HIS A 202 5.42 17.35 9.45
N TRP A 203 4.52 16.57 8.87
CA TRP A 203 4.56 16.21 7.45
C TRP A 203 4.38 17.41 6.51
N GLU A 204 3.63 18.43 6.93
CA GLU A 204 3.39 19.65 6.16
C GLU A 204 4.69 20.39 5.83
N ASP A 205 5.66 20.35 6.75
CA ASP A 205 6.96 21.03 6.60
C ASP A 205 7.91 20.29 5.64
N LEU A 206 7.57 19.05 5.28
CA LEU A 206 8.38 18.18 4.43
C LEU A 206 7.84 18.05 3.00
N TYR A 207 6.64 18.58 2.74
CA TYR A 207 5.97 18.41 1.47
C TYR A 207 6.50 19.36 0.39
N HIS A 208 6.71 18.80 -0.80
CA HIS A 208 7.13 19.50 -2.00
C HIS A 208 6.18 19.16 -3.15
N GLN A 209 5.34 20.13 -3.54
CA GLN A 209 4.45 20.00 -4.69
C GLN A 209 5.20 20.11 -6.03
N GLU A 210 6.02 21.17 -6.19
CA GLU A 210 6.76 21.42 -7.43
C GLU A 210 7.93 20.45 -7.62
N ALA A 211 8.45 20.36 -8.85
CA ALA A 211 9.64 19.59 -9.15
C ALA A 211 10.88 20.19 -8.43
N VAL A 212 11.56 19.36 -7.65
CA VAL A 212 12.77 19.74 -6.88
C VAL A 212 13.93 18.81 -7.23
N ALA A 213 15.06 19.41 -7.59
CA ALA A 213 16.33 18.73 -7.78
C ALA A 213 17.04 18.54 -6.43
N LEU A 214 17.02 17.32 -5.89
CA LEU A 214 17.66 16.97 -4.62
C LEU A 214 19.11 16.51 -4.83
N PRO A 215 20.07 17.03 -4.05
CA PRO A 215 21.48 16.69 -4.22
C PRO A 215 21.81 15.29 -3.70
N TYR A 216 22.69 14.58 -4.42
CA TYR A 216 23.31 13.35 -3.94
C TYR A 216 24.84 13.47 -3.84
N LEU A 217 25.44 12.63 -3.00
CA LEU A 217 26.88 12.51 -2.83
C LEU A 217 27.27 11.04 -2.63
N ILE A 218 28.31 10.61 -3.34
CA ILE A 218 29.06 9.39 -3.05
C ILE A 218 30.52 9.79 -2.78
N ALA A 219 31.10 9.31 -1.69
CA ALA A 219 32.47 9.61 -1.28
C ALA A 219 33.24 8.31 -0.99
N ALA A 220 34.29 8.04 -1.76
CA ALA A 220 35.07 6.79 -1.69
C ALA A 220 36.28 6.89 -0.74
N TYR A 221 36.46 5.87 0.09
CA TYR A 221 37.53 5.75 1.08
C TYR A 221 38.23 4.39 0.94
N PRO A 222 39.11 4.22 -0.07
CA PRO A 222 39.82 2.95 -0.31
C PRO A 222 40.72 2.53 0.86
N ASP A 223 41.16 3.48 1.66
CA ASP A 223 41.99 3.24 2.86
C ASP A 223 41.15 2.98 4.14
N GLY A 224 39.82 2.89 4.03
CA GLY A 224 38.90 2.59 5.14
C GLY A 224 38.15 3.81 5.70
N ARG A 225 36.96 3.59 6.25
CA ARG A 225 36.05 4.65 6.79
C ARG A 225 36.67 5.51 7.89
N GLU A 226 37.62 4.96 8.65
CA GLU A 226 38.37 5.67 9.68
C GLU A 226 39.23 6.80 9.11
N THR A 227 39.52 6.76 7.81
CA THR A 227 40.25 7.81 7.10
C THR A 227 39.37 8.97 6.67
N SER A 228 38.06 8.93 6.94
CA SER A 228 37.10 9.97 6.53
C SER A 228 37.49 11.38 6.98
N GLY A 229 38.14 11.53 8.14
CA GLY A 229 38.67 12.81 8.63
C GLY A 229 39.80 13.41 7.78
N PHE A 230 40.42 12.64 6.88
CA PHE A 230 41.46 13.08 5.94
C PHE A 230 40.94 13.42 4.54
N GLY A 231 39.65 13.16 4.30
CA GLY A 231 38.96 13.39 3.03
C GLY A 231 38.89 12.13 2.16
N PRO A 232 37.88 12.02 1.29
CA PRO A 232 37.76 10.90 0.35
C PRO A 232 38.83 10.97 -0.74
N ASP A 233 39.13 9.83 -1.37
CA ASP A 233 39.98 9.77 -2.56
C ASP A 233 39.29 10.43 -3.77
N ALA A 234 37.97 10.23 -3.87
CA ALA A 234 37.12 10.81 -4.89
C ALA A 234 35.69 10.99 -4.40
N THR A 235 34.98 11.92 -5.04
CA THR A 235 33.54 12.13 -4.84
C THR A 235 32.80 12.12 -6.16
N GLU A 236 31.57 11.64 -6.14
CA GLU A 236 30.56 11.84 -7.18
C GLU A 236 29.41 12.65 -6.58
N GLN A 237 28.97 13.69 -7.28
CA GLN A 237 27.89 14.57 -6.85
C GLN A 237 27.01 14.89 -8.04
N GLY A 238 25.72 15.01 -7.79
CA GLY A 238 24.74 15.42 -8.78
C GLY A 238 23.40 15.68 -8.12
N GLU A 239 22.34 15.75 -8.92
CA GLU A 239 20.99 16.01 -8.46
C GLU A 239 20.03 15.00 -9.09
N LEU A 240 18.95 14.69 -8.36
CA LEU A 240 17.83 13.88 -8.82
C LEU A 240 16.53 14.67 -8.67
N GLU A 241 15.72 14.69 -9.70
CA GLU A 241 14.45 15.41 -9.71
C GLU A 241 13.32 14.54 -9.15
N PHE A 242 12.52 15.13 -8.25
CA PHE A 242 11.31 14.54 -7.69
C PHE A 242 10.20 15.58 -7.72
N VAL A 243 8.94 15.14 -7.80
CA VAL A 243 7.74 15.99 -7.78
C VAL A 243 6.70 15.33 -6.87
N ASP A 244 5.84 16.15 -6.25
CA ASP A 244 4.76 15.71 -5.35
C ASP A 244 5.21 14.67 -4.30
N PHE A 245 6.03 15.10 -3.34
CA PHE A 245 6.64 14.18 -2.38
C PHE A 245 6.92 14.81 -1.01
N PHE A 246 7.08 13.97 0.00
CA PHE A 246 7.54 14.30 1.35
C PHE A 246 9.02 13.96 1.48
N PHE A 247 9.85 14.94 1.83
CA PHE A 247 11.29 14.74 1.94
C PHE A 247 11.76 14.46 3.36
N VAL A 248 12.06 13.19 3.66
CA VAL A 248 12.70 12.81 4.92
C VAL A 248 14.22 12.86 4.76
N ASN A 249 14.80 14.03 5.04
CA ASN A 249 16.24 14.26 4.91
C ASN A 249 17.02 13.91 6.19
N ASP A 250 17.39 12.65 6.29
CA ASP A 250 18.23 12.12 7.34
C ASP A 250 19.73 12.07 6.96
N GLY A 251 20.05 12.48 5.74
CA GLY A 251 21.33 12.28 5.08
C GLY A 251 22.05 13.58 4.75
N GLU A 252 21.74 14.68 5.43
CA GLU A 252 22.39 15.96 5.20
C GLU A 252 23.91 15.86 5.43
N PHE A 253 24.69 16.55 4.61
CA PHE A 253 26.14 16.56 4.66
C PHE A 253 26.72 17.93 4.33
N ARG A 254 27.95 18.19 4.76
CA ARG A 254 28.73 19.37 4.38
C ARG A 254 30.00 18.98 3.65
N VAL A 255 30.19 19.56 2.47
CA VAL A 255 31.44 19.49 1.72
C VAL A 255 32.21 20.78 1.93
N HIS A 256 33.45 20.68 2.41
CA HIS A 256 34.28 21.85 2.66
C HIS A 256 35.78 21.55 2.48
N SER A 257 36.60 22.60 2.38
CA SER A 257 38.05 22.45 2.28
C SER A 257 38.68 22.21 3.64
N GLY A 258 39.33 21.07 3.79
CA GLY A 258 40.16 20.71 4.93
C GLY A 258 41.62 21.20 4.81
N PRO A 259 42.49 20.78 5.74
CA PRO A 259 43.91 21.09 5.70
C PRO A 259 44.56 20.71 4.37
N ASN A 260 45.43 21.58 3.85
CA ASN A 260 46.11 21.43 2.56
C ASN A 260 45.19 21.45 1.32
N GLY A 261 43.96 21.95 1.44
CA GLY A 261 43.03 22.12 0.32
C GLY A 261 42.32 20.83 -0.12
N ARG A 262 42.38 19.76 0.69
CA ARG A 262 41.63 18.53 0.44
C ARG A 262 40.14 18.74 0.68
N THR A 263 39.29 18.06 -0.08
CA THR A 263 37.86 18.01 0.18
C THR A 263 37.58 17.16 1.42
N ILE A 264 36.75 17.64 2.33
CA ILE A 264 36.24 16.89 3.48
C ILE A 264 34.73 16.81 3.36
N VAL A 265 34.20 15.61 3.56
CA VAL A 265 32.76 15.34 3.66
C VAL A 265 32.42 15.09 5.12
N SER A 266 31.48 15.85 5.66
CA SER A 266 31.02 15.69 7.04
C SER A 266 29.51 15.46 7.06
N PRO A 267 29.06 14.21 7.31
CA PRO A 267 27.68 13.91 7.65
C PRO A 267 27.20 14.80 8.80
N LEU A 268 25.99 15.32 8.69
CA LEU A 268 25.32 16.01 9.79
C LEU A 268 24.44 15.02 10.57
N PRO A 269 24.13 15.32 11.84
CA PRO A 269 23.16 14.54 12.59
C PRO A 269 21.81 14.55 11.86
N SER A 270 21.14 13.40 11.85
CA SER A 270 19.79 13.31 11.31
C SER A 270 18.82 14.19 12.09
N SER A 271 17.96 14.91 11.38
CA SER A 271 16.98 15.83 11.97
C SER A 271 15.75 15.10 12.50
N HIS A 272 15.33 13.99 11.86
CA HIS A 272 14.05 13.33 12.11
C HIS A 272 12.89 14.34 12.09
N ALA A 273 12.91 15.22 11.09
CA ALA A 273 12.06 16.39 11.02
C ALA A 273 10.57 16.06 10.94
N GLU A 274 10.19 14.85 10.52
CA GLU A 274 8.79 14.41 10.52
C GLU A 274 8.26 14.12 11.92
N CYS A 275 9.13 13.74 12.86
CA CYS A 275 8.74 13.16 14.14
C CYS A 275 8.19 14.23 15.09
N SER A 276 7.15 13.87 15.84
CA SER A 276 6.68 14.69 16.95
C SER A 276 7.67 14.72 18.11
N ALA A 277 7.42 15.60 19.08
CA ALA A 277 8.28 15.76 20.25
C ALA A 277 8.36 14.50 21.13
N ASP A 278 7.36 13.62 21.05
CA ASP A 278 7.31 12.36 21.79
C ASP A 278 8.07 11.27 21.02
N ASP A 279 7.92 11.21 19.70
CA ASP A 279 8.63 10.26 18.84
C ASP A 279 10.15 10.51 18.78
N LEU A 280 10.57 11.77 18.90
CA LEU A 280 11.99 12.13 19.05
C LEU A 280 12.65 11.54 20.32
N ARG A 281 11.86 11.06 21.29
CA ARG A 281 12.38 10.43 22.52
C ARG A 281 12.51 8.92 22.41
N LEU A 282 12.07 8.32 21.31
CA LEU A 282 12.20 6.90 21.06
C LEU A 282 13.69 6.50 20.93
N PRO A 283 14.07 5.27 21.32
CA PRO A 283 15.40 4.74 21.06
C PRO A 283 15.85 4.85 19.59
N ASN A 284 14.91 4.70 18.66
CA ASN A 284 15.09 4.97 17.24
C ASN A 284 13.97 5.93 16.79
N PRO A 285 14.28 7.23 16.59
CA PRO A 285 13.25 8.21 16.26
C PRO A 285 12.60 7.95 14.89
N VAL A 286 11.28 7.73 14.93
CA VAL A 286 10.41 7.38 13.81
C VAL A 286 9.02 7.93 14.10
N ALA A 287 8.36 8.53 13.11
CA ALA A 287 6.96 8.92 13.20
C ALA A 287 6.08 7.67 13.35
N ARG A 288 5.08 7.71 14.22
CA ARG A 288 4.18 6.57 14.46
C ARG A 288 2.74 6.92 14.09
N PRO A 289 1.94 5.94 13.66
CA PRO A 289 0.55 6.20 13.36
C PRO A 289 -0.31 6.18 14.62
N GLU A 290 -1.04 7.26 14.88
CA GLU A 290 -2.12 7.32 15.88
C GLU A 290 -3.37 6.58 15.37
N VAL A 291 -3.67 6.65 14.07
CA VAL A 291 -4.84 5.99 13.48
C VAL A 291 -4.43 4.96 12.43
N LEU A 292 -5.18 3.86 12.38
CA LEU A 292 -4.98 2.79 11.41
C LEU A 292 -5.55 3.23 10.05
N ILE A 293 -4.80 3.05 8.97
CA ILE A 293 -5.23 3.39 7.61
C ILE A 293 -5.37 2.10 6.80
N GLY A 294 -6.48 1.98 6.06
CA GLY A 294 -6.65 0.96 5.03
C GLY A 294 -7.26 1.53 3.75
N ARG A 295 -6.89 0.96 2.60
CA ARG A 295 -7.34 1.38 1.27
C ARG A 295 -8.02 0.26 0.50
N LEU A 296 -9.25 0.50 0.06
CA LEU A 296 -10.01 -0.39 -0.80
C LEU A 296 -10.31 0.30 -2.13
N ASP A 297 -9.35 0.19 -3.05
CA ASP A 297 -9.43 0.76 -4.39
C ASP A 297 -9.46 -0.36 -5.44
N ALA A 298 -10.65 -0.59 -6.02
CA ALA A 298 -10.83 -1.60 -7.07
C ALA A 298 -10.45 -1.08 -8.47
N ARG A 299 -10.33 0.24 -8.67
CA ARG A 299 -10.29 0.88 -10.00
C ARG A 299 -9.17 0.33 -10.88
N HIS A 300 -8.02 0.10 -10.27
CA HIS A 300 -6.79 -0.36 -10.89
C HIS A 300 -6.77 -1.86 -11.22
N ALA A 301 -7.56 -2.66 -10.50
CA ALA A 301 -7.80 -4.07 -10.80
C ALA A 301 -9.03 -4.26 -11.73
N SER A 302 -9.94 -3.30 -11.79
CA SER A 302 -11.18 -3.37 -12.55
C SER A 302 -11.06 -2.80 -13.96
N VAL A 303 -10.07 -3.25 -14.71
CA VAL A 303 -9.89 -2.85 -16.12
C VAL A 303 -10.46 -3.90 -17.08
N ILE A 304 -10.95 -3.43 -18.23
CA ILE A 304 -11.44 -4.27 -19.34
C ILE A 304 -10.73 -3.89 -20.63
N PRO A 305 -10.66 -4.78 -21.63
CA PRO A 305 -10.26 -4.38 -22.97
C PRO A 305 -11.16 -3.26 -23.49
N ASP A 306 -10.56 -2.25 -24.13
CA ASP A 306 -11.23 -1.07 -24.66
C ASP A 306 -12.35 -1.50 -25.63
N PRO A 307 -13.63 -1.21 -25.30
CA PRO A 307 -14.75 -1.65 -26.11
C PRO A 307 -14.81 -0.95 -27.47
N THR A 308 -14.04 0.13 -27.67
CA THR A 308 -13.96 0.84 -28.96
C THR A 308 -13.08 0.13 -29.98
N ILE A 309 -12.22 -0.80 -29.53
CA ILE A 309 -11.35 -1.57 -30.41
C ILE A 309 -12.10 -2.77 -30.95
N VAL A 310 -12.11 -2.90 -32.28
CA VAL A 310 -12.68 -4.02 -33.00
C VAL A 310 -11.64 -4.64 -33.93
N ASP A 311 -11.78 -5.94 -34.15
CA ASP A 311 -10.98 -6.67 -35.15
C ASP A 311 -11.48 -6.37 -36.58
N ARG A 312 -10.81 -6.92 -37.60
CA ARG A 312 -11.19 -6.73 -39.02
C ARG A 312 -12.57 -7.29 -39.39
N HIS A 313 -13.15 -8.14 -38.54
CA HIS A 313 -14.49 -8.69 -38.70
C HIS A 313 -15.54 -7.95 -37.86
N GLY A 314 -15.16 -6.87 -37.17
CA GLY A 314 -16.03 -6.09 -36.31
C GLY A 314 -16.33 -6.74 -34.95
N ARG A 315 -15.50 -7.69 -34.50
CA ARG A 315 -15.62 -8.34 -33.18
C ARG A 315 -14.86 -7.55 -32.13
N HIS A 316 -15.33 -7.60 -30.88
CA HIS A 316 -14.63 -7.04 -29.71
C HIS A 316 -13.78 -8.12 -29.03
N PHE A 317 -12.82 -7.70 -28.19
CA PHE A 317 -11.99 -8.60 -27.39
C PHE A 317 -12.81 -9.55 -26.49
N LEU A 318 -13.97 -9.08 -26.01
CA LEU A 318 -14.90 -9.85 -25.22
C LEU A 318 -16.17 -10.16 -26.04
N SER A 319 -16.51 -11.46 -26.09
CA SER A 319 -17.81 -11.97 -25.67
C SER A 319 -19.00 -11.01 -25.47
N PRO A 320 -20.18 -11.12 -26.11
CA PRO A 320 -21.41 -10.65 -25.47
C PRO A 320 -21.67 -11.30 -24.10
N ASP A 321 -21.15 -12.51 -23.87
CA ASP A 321 -21.15 -13.21 -22.59
C ASP A 321 -19.91 -12.88 -21.73
N GLY A 322 -19.08 -11.90 -22.13
CA GLY A 322 -17.88 -11.49 -21.40
C GLY A 322 -16.65 -12.38 -21.58
N VAL A 323 -16.70 -13.37 -22.48
CA VAL A 323 -15.58 -14.33 -22.69
C VAL A 323 -14.51 -13.77 -23.64
N PRO A 324 -13.22 -13.82 -23.29
CA PRO A 324 -12.10 -13.45 -24.19
C PRO A 324 -12.13 -14.19 -25.54
N GLN A 325 -11.84 -13.48 -26.63
CA GLN A 325 -11.88 -14.01 -28.00
C GLN A 325 -10.57 -13.83 -28.76
N VAL A 326 -10.36 -14.66 -29.78
CA VAL A 326 -9.29 -14.47 -30.78
C VAL A 326 -9.65 -13.29 -31.69
N MET A 327 -8.74 -12.33 -31.79
CA MET A 327 -8.87 -11.12 -32.61
C MET A 327 -7.94 -11.19 -33.81
N GLU A 328 -8.41 -10.77 -34.97
CA GLU A 328 -7.64 -10.73 -36.21
C GLU A 328 -7.62 -9.30 -36.77
N PHE A 329 -6.44 -8.73 -36.96
CA PHE A 329 -6.24 -7.39 -37.51
C PHE A 329 -5.76 -7.48 -38.97
N GLU A 330 -5.82 -6.36 -39.71
CA GLU A 330 -5.39 -6.32 -41.11
C GLU A 330 -3.87 -6.51 -41.26
N SER A 331 -3.11 -6.08 -40.26
CA SER A 331 -1.65 -6.20 -40.19
C SER A 331 -1.16 -6.30 -38.74
N GLU A 332 0.11 -6.67 -38.56
CA GLU A 332 0.77 -6.71 -37.24
C GLU A 332 0.90 -5.30 -36.64
N GLU A 333 1.12 -4.28 -37.47
CA GLU A 333 1.22 -2.88 -37.02
C GLU A 333 -0.12 -2.31 -36.53
N GLU A 334 -1.24 -2.84 -37.02
CA GLU A 334 -2.59 -2.46 -36.56
C GLU A 334 -3.04 -3.21 -35.31
N ALA A 335 -2.42 -4.35 -35.00
CA ALA A 335 -2.72 -5.10 -33.79
C ALA A 335 -2.17 -4.36 -32.56
N PRO A 336 -3.00 -4.03 -31.57
CA PRO A 336 -2.54 -3.32 -30.39
C PRO A 336 -1.60 -4.20 -29.57
N LYS A 337 -0.60 -3.57 -28.95
CA LYS A 337 0.29 -4.29 -28.03
C LYS A 337 -0.53 -4.85 -26.86
N PRO A 338 -0.26 -6.09 -26.41
CA PRO A 338 -0.83 -6.61 -25.18
C PRO A 338 -0.65 -5.61 -24.02
N ARG A 339 -1.65 -5.53 -23.14
CA ARG A 339 -1.80 -4.57 -22.03
C ARG A 339 -2.19 -3.14 -22.44
N ALA A 340 -1.76 -2.66 -23.61
CA ALA A 340 -1.97 -1.26 -24.01
C ALA A 340 -3.44 -0.89 -24.31
N PHE A 341 -4.32 -1.89 -24.41
CA PHE A 341 -5.73 -1.70 -24.75
C PHE A 341 -6.68 -1.87 -23.56
N TYR A 342 -6.18 -1.91 -22.32
CA TYR A 342 -7.04 -2.00 -21.15
C TYR A 342 -7.42 -0.62 -20.62
N VAL A 343 -8.69 -0.44 -20.28
CA VAL A 343 -9.26 0.80 -19.74
C VAL A 343 -10.06 0.53 -18.46
N PRO A 344 -10.14 1.49 -17.52
CA PRO A 344 -10.97 1.35 -16.32
C PRO A 344 -12.45 1.07 -16.65
N SER A 345 -13.11 0.28 -15.81
CA SER A 345 -14.52 -0.09 -15.94
C SER A 345 -15.27 0.11 -14.62
N GLU A 346 -16.05 1.19 -14.52
CA GLU A 346 -16.87 1.46 -13.33
C GLU A 346 -17.84 0.32 -12.97
N PRO A 347 -18.55 -0.33 -13.92
CA PRO A 347 -19.41 -1.47 -13.58
C PRO A 347 -18.62 -2.64 -12.97
N THR A 348 -17.39 -2.87 -13.45
CA THR A 348 -16.51 -3.92 -12.91
C THR A 348 -15.97 -3.53 -11.55
N GLU A 349 -15.60 -2.25 -11.34
CA GLU A 349 -15.15 -1.70 -10.07
C GLU A 349 -16.20 -1.90 -8.98
N ARG A 350 -17.44 -1.47 -9.26
CA ARG A 350 -18.57 -1.65 -8.34
C ARG A 350 -18.84 -3.13 -8.05
N ARG A 351 -18.76 -4.00 -9.06
CA ARG A 351 -18.90 -5.44 -8.85
C ARG A 351 -17.84 -5.99 -7.91
N MET A 352 -16.57 -5.64 -8.11
CA MET A 352 -15.48 -6.08 -7.25
C MET A 352 -15.62 -5.59 -5.81
N LEU A 353 -16.03 -4.34 -5.62
CA LEU A 353 -16.29 -3.77 -4.29
C LEU A 353 -17.46 -4.49 -3.60
N ALA A 354 -18.57 -4.70 -4.29
CA ALA A 354 -19.71 -5.46 -3.77
C ALA A 354 -19.31 -6.88 -3.35
N GLU A 355 -18.61 -7.61 -4.23
CA GLU A 355 -18.10 -8.96 -3.93
C GLU A 355 -17.06 -8.97 -2.80
N TRP A 356 -16.31 -7.88 -2.61
CA TRP A 356 -15.42 -7.72 -1.46
C TRP A 356 -16.21 -7.54 -0.16
N PHE A 357 -17.24 -6.68 -0.14
CA PHE A 357 -18.09 -6.48 1.04
C PHE A 357 -18.86 -7.75 1.41
N GLU A 358 -19.40 -8.47 0.44
CA GLU A 358 -20.06 -9.77 0.66
C GLU A 358 -19.09 -10.79 1.28
N ARG A 359 -17.85 -10.82 0.79
CA ARG A 359 -16.80 -11.69 1.34
C ARG A 359 -16.39 -11.28 2.74
N ARG A 360 -16.28 -9.98 3.05
CA ARG A 360 -16.06 -9.51 4.43
C ARG A 360 -17.24 -9.99 5.29
N HIS A 361 -18.47 -9.74 4.88
CA HIS A 361 -19.65 -10.13 5.66
C HIS A 361 -19.65 -11.64 5.97
N GLY A 362 -19.38 -12.48 4.98
CA GLY A 362 -19.24 -13.93 5.20
C GLY A 362 -18.12 -14.28 6.19
N HIS A 363 -17.01 -13.53 6.20
CA HIS A 363 -15.95 -13.69 7.21
C HIS A 363 -16.41 -13.30 8.62
N SER A 364 -17.04 -12.13 8.78
CA SER A 364 -17.59 -11.65 10.06
C SER A 364 -18.66 -12.61 10.61
N ALA A 365 -19.53 -13.13 9.75
CA ALA A 365 -20.54 -14.12 10.08
C ALA A 365 -19.99 -15.54 10.33
N GLY A 366 -18.68 -15.78 10.17
CA GLY A 366 -18.03 -17.06 10.41
C GLY A 366 -18.31 -18.13 9.34
N GLU A 367 -18.72 -17.75 8.12
CA GLU A 367 -19.04 -18.67 7.03
C GLU A 367 -17.85 -19.52 6.57
N TYR A 368 -16.63 -19.05 6.81
CA TYR A 368 -15.37 -19.68 6.36
C TYR A 368 -14.61 -20.39 7.47
N ALA A 369 -15.27 -20.71 8.59
CA ALA A 369 -14.66 -21.38 9.73
C ALA A 369 -14.02 -22.74 9.38
N ASP A 370 -14.52 -23.42 8.34
CA ASP A 370 -13.97 -24.69 7.83
C ASP A 370 -12.74 -24.51 6.90
N GLN A 371 -12.41 -23.27 6.53
CA GLN A 371 -11.28 -22.91 5.67
C GLN A 371 -10.11 -22.31 6.44
N ARG A 372 -10.12 -22.41 7.78
CA ARG A 372 -9.09 -21.86 8.67
C ARG A 372 -7.76 -22.61 8.58
N PHE A 373 -7.08 -22.41 7.46
CA PHE A 373 -5.74 -22.88 7.15
C PHE A 373 -4.83 -21.71 6.83
N ALA A 374 -3.53 -21.95 6.96
CA ALA A 374 -2.47 -21.07 6.46
C ALA A 374 -1.87 -21.67 5.18
N ALA A 375 -1.59 -20.83 4.19
CA ALA A 375 -0.85 -21.20 2.99
C ALA A 375 0.36 -20.29 2.81
N SER A 376 1.50 -20.86 2.41
CA SER A 376 2.73 -20.10 2.17
C SER A 376 3.36 -20.49 0.85
N VAL A 377 3.68 -19.49 0.04
CA VAL A 377 4.42 -19.66 -1.21
C VAL A 377 5.56 -18.65 -1.27
N GLY A 378 6.76 -19.08 -1.66
CA GLY A 378 7.86 -18.13 -1.77
C GLY A 378 9.16 -18.64 -2.36
N THR A 379 10.00 -17.69 -2.75
CA THR A 379 11.33 -17.90 -3.34
C THR A 379 12.41 -17.51 -2.34
N GLY A 380 13.09 -18.49 -1.73
CA GLY A 380 14.27 -18.25 -0.89
C GLY A 380 14.04 -17.68 0.52
N TRP A 381 12.82 -17.25 0.86
CA TRP A 381 12.49 -16.47 2.07
C TRP A 381 11.91 -17.28 3.25
N GLY A 382 12.00 -18.61 3.19
CA GLY A 382 11.41 -19.47 4.21
C GLY A 382 9.88 -19.40 4.24
N SER A 383 9.27 -20.26 5.05
CA SER A 383 7.82 -20.33 5.17
C SER A 383 7.32 -19.50 6.35
N ALA A 384 6.14 -18.90 6.21
CA ALA A 384 5.43 -18.27 7.32
C ALA A 384 4.66 -19.28 8.20
N ILE A 385 4.45 -20.51 7.73
CA ILE A 385 3.61 -21.51 8.44
C ILE A 385 4.08 -21.77 9.87
N PRO A 386 5.39 -21.96 10.17
CA PRO A 386 5.82 -22.20 11.55
C PRO A 386 5.49 -21.04 12.51
N GLU A 387 5.60 -19.81 12.04
CA GLU A 387 5.28 -18.61 12.85
C GLU A 387 3.77 -18.47 13.05
N VAL A 388 2.98 -18.77 12.01
CA VAL A 388 1.52 -18.80 12.09
C VAL A 388 1.05 -19.87 13.06
N GLN A 389 1.57 -21.10 12.98
CA GLN A 389 1.22 -22.17 13.91
C GLN A 389 1.59 -21.86 15.36
N ALA A 390 2.70 -21.14 15.59
CA ALA A 390 3.08 -20.69 16.91
C ALA A 390 2.12 -19.63 17.49
N ALA A 391 1.51 -18.82 16.62
CA ALA A 391 0.62 -17.74 17.02
C ALA A 391 -0.85 -18.17 17.18
N PHE A 392 -1.30 -19.18 16.42
CA PHE A 392 -2.70 -19.61 16.39
C PHE A 392 -2.84 -21.08 16.80
N ALA A 393 -3.27 -21.31 18.04
CA ALA A 393 -3.45 -22.65 18.61
C ALA A 393 -4.62 -23.44 18.00
N ASP A 394 -5.50 -22.78 17.25
CA ASP A 394 -6.74 -23.31 16.68
C ASP A 394 -6.67 -23.52 15.15
N LEU A 395 -5.61 -23.03 14.50
CA LEU A 395 -5.27 -23.44 13.14
C LEU A 395 -4.71 -24.86 13.19
N SER A 396 -5.12 -25.72 12.26
CA SER A 396 -4.69 -27.14 12.21
C SER A 396 -3.17 -27.27 12.41
N ASP A 397 -2.77 -28.01 13.45
CA ASP A 397 -1.36 -28.28 13.81
C ASP A 397 -0.56 -28.96 12.67
N ASP A 398 -1.27 -29.56 11.70
CA ASP A 398 -0.69 -30.19 10.51
C ASP A 398 -1.40 -29.64 9.25
N PRO A 399 -0.81 -28.67 8.52
CA PRO A 399 -1.36 -28.22 7.26
C PRO A 399 -1.27 -29.40 6.27
N PRO A 400 -2.37 -29.76 5.58
CA PRO A 400 -2.35 -30.86 4.62
C PRO A 400 -1.26 -30.66 3.54
N ASP A 401 -0.78 -31.75 2.95
CA ASP A 401 0.14 -31.69 1.81
C ASP A 401 -0.35 -30.68 0.74
N GLY A 402 0.55 -29.79 0.30
CA GLY A 402 0.31 -28.84 -0.79
C GLY A 402 -0.25 -27.47 -0.38
N TYR A 403 -0.10 -27.08 0.89
CA TYR A 403 -0.34 -25.72 1.40
C TYR A 403 0.93 -24.86 1.48
N GLU A 404 2.08 -25.48 1.19
CA GLU A 404 3.39 -24.85 1.27
C GLU A 404 4.21 -25.16 0.02
N SER A 405 4.84 -24.15 -0.57
CA SER A 405 5.90 -24.33 -1.55
C SER A 405 6.90 -23.19 -1.42
N VAL A 406 8.03 -23.49 -0.77
CA VAL A 406 9.08 -22.50 -0.48
C VAL A 406 10.44 -23.04 -0.86
N ARG A 407 11.03 -22.48 -1.92
CA ARG A 407 12.35 -22.81 -2.46
C ARG A 407 12.72 -21.83 -3.57
N GLU A 408 13.99 -21.78 -3.99
CA GLU A 408 14.44 -20.84 -5.02
C GLU A 408 13.73 -21.02 -6.37
N ASP A 409 13.34 -22.26 -6.71
CA ASP A 409 12.80 -22.63 -8.03
C ASP A 409 11.29 -22.93 -8.01
N VAL A 410 10.52 -22.29 -7.13
CA VAL A 410 9.05 -22.39 -7.15
C VAL A 410 8.54 -21.88 -8.49
N THR A 411 7.76 -22.72 -9.18
CA THR A 411 7.19 -22.36 -10.48
C THR A 411 5.89 -21.56 -10.34
N LEU A 412 5.56 -20.77 -11.36
CA LEU A 412 4.29 -20.04 -11.42
C LEU A 412 3.07 -20.98 -11.29
N LEU A 413 3.14 -22.19 -11.87
CA LEU A 413 2.07 -23.20 -11.76
C LEU A 413 1.87 -23.64 -10.30
N GLU A 414 2.94 -23.85 -9.54
CA GLU A 414 2.83 -24.25 -8.13
C GLU A 414 2.26 -23.12 -7.27
N ALA A 415 2.64 -21.87 -7.54
CA ALA A 415 2.03 -20.73 -6.89
C ALA A 415 0.51 -20.70 -7.16
N VAL A 416 0.09 -20.87 -8.42
CA VAL A 416 -1.34 -20.95 -8.78
C VAL A 416 -2.07 -22.10 -8.08
N GLU A 417 -1.46 -23.28 -7.97
CA GLU A 417 -2.09 -24.41 -7.27
C GLU A 417 -2.25 -24.17 -5.76
N ILE A 418 -1.34 -23.43 -5.13
CA ILE A 418 -1.49 -22.99 -3.72
C ILE A 418 -2.63 -21.98 -3.57
N LEU A 419 -2.79 -21.05 -4.53
CA LEU A 419 -3.88 -20.06 -4.51
C LEU A 419 -5.27 -20.72 -4.52
N LYS A 420 -5.40 -21.86 -5.18
CA LYS A 420 -6.66 -22.63 -5.28
C LYS A 420 -7.02 -23.38 -3.99
N ARG A 421 -6.12 -23.44 -3.00
CA ARG A 421 -6.38 -24.09 -1.70
C ARG A 421 -7.18 -23.17 -0.78
N PRO A 422 -8.21 -23.63 -0.07
CA PRO A 422 -8.90 -22.83 0.96
C PRO A 422 -7.96 -22.46 2.11
N ALA A 423 -7.75 -21.17 2.38
CA ALA A 423 -6.92 -20.66 3.46
C ALA A 423 -7.36 -19.23 3.83
N VAL A 424 -7.42 -18.93 5.13
CA VAL A 424 -7.73 -17.59 5.66
C VAL A 424 -6.48 -16.76 5.95
N ILE A 425 -5.31 -17.41 6.01
CA ILE A 425 -4.01 -16.75 6.12
C ILE A 425 -3.17 -17.15 4.92
N ARG A 426 -2.59 -16.15 4.25
CA ARG A 426 -1.69 -16.38 3.13
C ARG A 426 -0.42 -15.56 3.26
N SER A 427 0.70 -16.20 2.95
CA SER A 427 1.98 -15.54 2.82
C SER A 427 2.53 -15.77 1.42
N MET A 428 2.85 -14.68 0.73
CA MET A 428 3.50 -14.68 -0.57
C MET A 428 4.82 -13.94 -0.47
N LYS A 429 5.91 -14.69 -0.57
CA LYS A 429 7.27 -14.19 -0.41
C LYS A 429 8.08 -14.33 -1.69
N ALA A 430 7.99 -13.38 -2.60
CA ALA A 430 8.69 -13.42 -3.88
C ALA A 430 9.24 -12.04 -4.26
N HIS A 431 10.19 -12.03 -5.19
CA HIS A 431 10.57 -10.79 -5.86
C HIS A 431 9.44 -10.35 -6.79
N GLY A 432 9.34 -9.05 -7.02
CA GLY A 432 8.37 -8.51 -7.95
C GLY A 432 8.56 -7.02 -8.16
N ASP A 433 7.56 -6.46 -8.81
CA ASP A 433 7.45 -5.07 -9.22
C ASP A 433 5.97 -4.64 -9.03
N PRO A 434 5.58 -3.39 -9.37
CA PRO A 434 4.20 -2.92 -9.26
C PRO A 434 3.14 -3.83 -9.89
N TRP A 435 3.50 -4.65 -10.89
CA TRP A 435 2.55 -5.47 -11.65
C TRP A 435 2.43 -6.91 -11.13
N GLY A 436 3.26 -7.33 -10.18
CA GLY A 436 3.15 -8.65 -9.56
C GLY A 436 4.48 -9.31 -9.23
N CYS A 437 4.41 -10.60 -8.88
CA CYS A 437 5.57 -11.39 -8.44
C CYS A 437 6.16 -12.25 -9.56
N THR A 438 7.49 -12.30 -9.63
CA THR A 438 8.24 -13.18 -10.54
C THR A 438 8.41 -14.57 -9.93
N TRP A 439 8.24 -15.59 -10.76
CA TRP A 439 8.41 -17.00 -10.38
C TRP A 439 9.29 -17.71 -11.40
N SER A 440 9.75 -18.92 -11.08
CA SER A 440 10.36 -19.75 -12.10
C SER A 440 9.32 -20.09 -13.19
N PRO A 441 9.70 -20.10 -14.48
CA PRO A 441 8.76 -20.43 -15.56
C PRO A 441 8.10 -21.78 -15.32
N ALA A 442 6.81 -21.88 -15.63
CA ALA A 442 6.12 -23.17 -15.63
C ALA A 442 6.73 -24.08 -16.72
N PRO A 443 7.07 -25.34 -16.42
CA PRO A 443 7.65 -26.25 -17.41
C PRO A 443 6.65 -26.65 -18.50
N ASP A 444 5.36 -26.43 -18.27
CA ASP A 444 4.24 -26.77 -19.14
C ASP A 444 3.24 -25.61 -19.16
N ALA A 445 3.19 -24.87 -20.27
CA ALA A 445 2.28 -23.74 -20.45
C ALA A 445 0.81 -24.19 -20.54
N ASP A 446 0.53 -25.37 -21.11
CA ASP A 446 -0.83 -25.91 -21.22
C ASP A 446 -1.37 -26.26 -19.83
N ALA A 447 -0.51 -26.77 -18.94
CA ALA A 447 -0.88 -27.05 -17.55
C ALA A 447 -1.21 -25.75 -16.77
N LEU A 448 -0.43 -24.68 -16.97
CA LEU A 448 -0.72 -23.38 -16.38
C LEU A 448 -2.04 -22.80 -16.90
N GLU A 449 -2.28 -22.87 -18.21
CA GLU A 449 -3.52 -22.39 -18.81
C GLU A 449 -4.73 -23.19 -18.28
N ALA A 450 -4.60 -24.51 -18.19
CA ALA A 450 -5.62 -25.38 -17.62
C ALA A 450 -5.92 -25.07 -16.14
N ALA A 451 -4.89 -24.70 -15.36
CA ALA A 451 -5.03 -24.30 -13.97
C ALA A 451 -5.79 -22.96 -13.82
N CYS A 452 -5.53 -22.00 -14.72
CA CYS A 452 -6.23 -20.71 -14.79
C CYS A 452 -7.70 -20.87 -15.21
N GLY A 453 -7.98 -21.77 -16.16
CA GLY A 453 -9.33 -22.06 -16.64
C GLY A 453 -9.60 -21.60 -18.08
N PRO A 454 -10.84 -21.83 -18.58
CA PRO A 454 -11.16 -21.67 -20.00
C PRO A 454 -11.17 -20.21 -20.50
N SER A 455 -11.34 -19.22 -19.62
CA SER A 455 -11.38 -17.80 -19.99
C SER A 455 -10.08 -17.11 -19.60
N ILE A 456 -9.17 -16.91 -20.56
CA ILE A 456 -7.87 -16.29 -20.30
C ILE A 456 -7.90 -14.79 -20.59
N TRP A 457 -7.65 -13.98 -19.57
CA TRP A 457 -7.64 -12.52 -19.61
C TRP A 457 -6.25 -11.96 -19.97
N ASN A 458 -5.68 -12.52 -21.03
CA ASN A 458 -4.44 -12.07 -21.63
C ASN A 458 -4.38 -12.52 -23.09
N TRP A 459 -3.77 -11.73 -23.94
CA TRP A 459 -3.67 -12.02 -25.37
C TRP A 459 -2.22 -12.12 -25.80
N ARG A 460 -1.84 -13.28 -26.33
CA ARG A 460 -0.57 -13.48 -27.01
C ARG A 460 -0.63 -12.85 -28.39
N HIS A 461 0.41 -12.12 -28.75
CA HIS A 461 0.51 -11.44 -30.04
C HIS A 461 1.37 -12.26 -31.02
N GLU A 462 0.75 -12.71 -32.11
CA GLU A 462 1.39 -13.46 -33.19
C GLU A 462 1.03 -12.88 -34.55
N SER A 463 1.92 -12.06 -35.13
CA SER A 463 1.66 -11.32 -36.37
C SER A 463 0.39 -10.47 -36.25
N SER A 464 -0.61 -10.61 -37.11
CA SER A 464 -1.86 -9.84 -37.02
C SER A 464 -2.94 -10.48 -36.12
N ILE A 465 -2.60 -11.51 -35.34
CA ILE A 465 -3.55 -12.27 -34.52
C ILE A 465 -3.23 -12.10 -33.04
N LEU A 466 -4.25 -11.79 -32.25
CA LEU A 466 -4.20 -11.81 -30.79
C LEU A 466 -5.03 -13.00 -30.28
N THR A 467 -4.39 -13.94 -29.60
CA THR A 467 -5.02 -15.18 -29.09
C THR A 467 -5.04 -15.18 -27.57
N PRO A 468 -6.20 -15.41 -26.90
CA PRO A 468 -6.23 -15.60 -25.46
C PRO A 468 -5.26 -16.70 -25.01
N SER A 469 -4.26 -16.38 -24.19
CA SER A 469 -3.30 -17.38 -23.66
C SER A 469 -2.45 -16.81 -22.53
N VAL A 470 -1.93 -17.70 -21.67
CA VAL A 470 -0.91 -17.40 -20.65
C VAL A 470 0.50 -17.83 -21.09
N THR A 471 0.66 -18.25 -22.34
CA THR A 471 1.98 -18.53 -22.92
C THR A 471 2.85 -17.27 -22.81
N ASP A 472 4.12 -17.45 -22.43
CA ASP A 472 5.10 -16.38 -22.22
C ASP A 472 4.83 -15.47 -20.98
N VAL A 473 3.88 -15.85 -20.10
CA VAL A 473 3.71 -15.21 -18.78
C VAL A 473 4.63 -15.88 -17.75
N ASP A 474 5.50 -15.09 -17.13
CA ASP A 474 6.52 -15.52 -16.16
C ASP A 474 6.26 -15.03 -14.72
N ARG A 475 5.12 -14.37 -14.52
CA ARG A 475 4.75 -13.68 -13.29
C ARG A 475 3.32 -13.96 -12.87
N LEU A 476 3.08 -13.88 -11.57
CA LEU A 476 1.73 -13.82 -11.01
C LEU A 476 1.28 -12.36 -11.06
N ASP A 477 0.69 -11.95 -12.19
CA ASP A 477 0.22 -10.60 -12.47
C ASP A 477 -1.30 -10.53 -12.68
N PHE A 478 -1.80 -9.39 -13.15
CA PHE A 478 -3.20 -9.22 -13.54
C PHE A 478 -3.71 -10.34 -14.44
N ALA A 479 -2.95 -10.78 -15.46
CA ALA A 479 -3.41 -11.78 -16.42
C ALA A 479 -3.78 -13.10 -15.74
N ILE A 480 -2.89 -13.59 -14.86
CA ILE A 480 -3.12 -14.84 -14.12
C ILE A 480 -4.24 -14.65 -13.08
N THR A 481 -4.14 -13.60 -12.27
CA THR A 481 -5.08 -13.37 -11.17
C THR A 481 -6.50 -13.12 -11.68
N ARG A 482 -6.68 -12.29 -12.72
CA ARG A 482 -7.96 -12.03 -13.38
C ARG A 482 -8.54 -13.29 -14.00
N SER A 483 -7.73 -14.11 -14.65
CA SER A 483 -8.19 -15.39 -15.22
C SER A 483 -8.68 -16.33 -14.13
N LEU A 484 -7.98 -16.46 -13.00
CA LEU A 484 -8.43 -17.30 -11.88
C LEU A 484 -9.77 -16.83 -11.30
N TYR A 485 -9.92 -15.52 -11.16
CA TYR A 485 -11.12 -14.86 -10.66
C TYR A 485 -12.33 -15.09 -11.57
N GLU A 486 -12.21 -14.77 -12.86
CA GLU A 486 -13.32 -14.88 -13.83
C GLU A 486 -13.72 -16.33 -14.11
N ASN A 487 -12.82 -17.30 -13.90
CA ASN A 487 -13.13 -18.72 -14.00
C ASN A 487 -13.60 -19.36 -12.67
N GLY A 488 -13.75 -18.59 -11.59
CA GLY A 488 -14.19 -19.10 -10.29
C GLY A 488 -13.30 -20.21 -9.74
N ARG A 489 -11.98 -20.13 -9.98
CA ARG A 489 -11.01 -21.19 -9.60
C ARG A 489 -10.58 -21.14 -8.14
N LEU A 490 -10.90 -20.05 -7.46
CA LEU A 490 -10.45 -19.76 -6.10
C LEU A 490 -11.47 -20.25 -5.06
N PRO A 491 -11.02 -20.56 -3.83
CA PRO A 491 -11.91 -20.93 -2.74
C PRO A 491 -12.91 -19.81 -2.41
N SER A 492 -14.00 -20.07 -1.69
CA SER A 492 -14.97 -19.03 -1.33
C SER A 492 -14.50 -18.12 -0.19
N GLY A 493 -13.61 -18.58 0.69
CA GLY A 493 -13.16 -17.83 1.85
C GLY A 493 -12.33 -16.59 1.51
N GLY A 494 -12.47 -15.56 2.36
CA GLY A 494 -11.55 -14.42 2.38
C GLY A 494 -10.26 -14.73 3.13
N ALA A 495 -9.18 -14.05 2.77
CA ALA A 495 -7.87 -14.24 3.41
C ALA A 495 -7.22 -12.92 3.79
N VAL A 496 -6.46 -12.94 4.89
CA VAL A 496 -5.45 -11.93 5.18
C VAL A 496 -4.11 -12.32 4.56
N TRP A 497 -3.34 -11.33 4.11
CA TRP A 497 -2.15 -11.55 3.32
C TRP A 497 -0.91 -10.85 3.90
N LEU A 498 0.19 -11.60 3.98
CA LEU A 498 1.54 -11.05 3.96
C LEU A 498 2.06 -11.08 2.52
N TYR A 499 2.34 -9.90 1.94
CA TYR A 499 2.82 -9.75 0.57
C TYR A 499 4.17 -9.05 0.54
N THR A 500 5.26 -9.81 0.40
CA THR A 500 6.62 -9.25 0.51
C THR A 500 7.24 -8.88 -0.83
N SER A 501 6.44 -8.78 -1.91
CA SER A 501 6.95 -8.32 -3.19
C SER A 501 7.62 -6.97 -3.03
N CYS A 502 8.82 -6.84 -3.59
CA CYS A 502 9.41 -5.52 -3.77
C CYS A 502 8.43 -4.67 -4.59
N GLU A 503 8.21 -3.42 -4.16
CA GLU A 503 7.36 -2.46 -4.89
C GLU A 503 5.91 -2.94 -5.12
N GLY A 504 5.47 -4.00 -4.43
CA GLY A 504 4.18 -4.62 -4.68
C GLY A 504 3.00 -3.69 -4.41
N THR A 505 3.17 -2.73 -3.51
CA THR A 505 2.18 -1.69 -3.19
C THR A 505 2.51 -0.31 -3.80
N LEU A 506 3.52 -0.23 -4.67
CA LEU A 506 3.87 0.99 -5.41
C LEU A 506 2.95 1.09 -6.64
N PRO A 507 2.03 2.08 -6.74
CA PRO A 507 1.19 2.22 -7.92
C PRO A 507 2.03 2.60 -9.13
N ALA A 508 1.98 1.79 -10.20
CA ALA A 508 2.76 2.09 -11.41
C ALA A 508 2.45 3.50 -11.95
N GLY A 509 3.49 4.31 -12.18
CA GLY A 509 3.37 5.67 -12.71
C GLY A 509 3.14 6.76 -11.66
N ALA A 510 3.02 6.41 -10.37
CA ALA A 510 2.82 7.37 -9.27
C ALA A 510 3.92 8.42 -9.15
N GLU A 511 5.10 8.20 -9.71
CA GLU A 511 6.18 9.19 -9.75
C GLU A 511 5.93 10.34 -10.74
N SER A 512 4.94 10.23 -11.62
CA SER A 512 4.85 11.06 -12.84
C SER A 512 3.47 11.65 -13.14
N VAL A 513 2.40 11.03 -12.63
CA VAL A 513 1.03 11.42 -12.93
C VAL A 513 0.15 11.32 -11.68
N PRO A 514 -0.89 12.16 -11.54
CA PRO A 514 -1.80 12.09 -10.41
C PRO A 514 -2.62 10.78 -10.39
N TYR A 515 -3.11 10.40 -9.21
CA TYR A 515 -3.79 9.13 -8.94
C TYR A 515 -5.01 8.82 -9.84
N ASN A 516 -5.69 9.86 -10.33
CA ASN A 516 -6.86 9.76 -11.20
C ASN A 516 -6.51 9.51 -12.68
N HIS A 517 -5.22 9.63 -13.06
CA HIS A 517 -4.77 9.50 -14.45
C HIS A 517 -4.88 8.04 -14.94
N PRO A 518 -5.25 7.77 -16.21
CA PRO A 518 -5.43 6.39 -16.71
C PRO A 518 -4.18 5.49 -16.67
N ALA A 519 -2.99 6.08 -16.65
CA ALA A 519 -1.73 5.34 -16.53
C ALA A 519 -1.34 5.02 -15.07
N TYR A 520 -1.98 5.67 -14.10
CA TYR A 520 -1.72 5.44 -12.68
C TYR A 520 -2.23 4.07 -12.26
N GLY A 521 -1.42 3.32 -11.51
CA GLY A 521 -1.79 2.03 -10.93
C GLY A 521 -2.25 0.99 -11.95
N HIS A 522 -1.90 1.11 -13.23
CA HIS A 522 -2.40 0.18 -14.24
C HIS A 522 -1.97 -1.26 -13.93
N TRP A 523 -2.95 -2.17 -13.79
CA TRP A 523 -2.71 -3.58 -13.41
C TRP A 523 -1.99 -3.75 -12.06
N GLN A 524 -2.30 -2.90 -11.09
CA GLN A 524 -1.60 -2.90 -9.83
C GLN A 524 -1.70 -4.24 -9.09
N GLY A 525 -0.54 -4.82 -8.77
CA GLY A 525 -0.42 -6.20 -8.27
C GLY A 525 -1.07 -6.42 -6.91
N ALA A 526 -0.87 -5.50 -5.96
CA ALA A 526 -1.47 -5.57 -4.62
C ALA A 526 -3.01 -5.54 -4.66
N GLU A 527 -3.60 -4.67 -5.48
CA GLU A 527 -5.03 -4.55 -5.71
C GLU A 527 -5.56 -5.81 -6.42
N CYS A 528 -4.82 -6.34 -7.40
CA CYS A 528 -5.15 -7.63 -8.01
C CYS A 528 -5.18 -8.76 -6.97
N ILE A 529 -4.26 -8.80 -6.00
CA ILE A 529 -4.29 -9.78 -4.91
C ILE A 529 -5.54 -9.55 -4.04
N LEU A 530 -5.81 -8.30 -3.64
CA LEU A 530 -6.94 -7.97 -2.78
C LEU A 530 -8.28 -8.37 -3.41
N PHE A 531 -8.49 -8.05 -4.69
CA PHE A 531 -9.78 -8.29 -5.36
C PHE A 531 -9.85 -9.64 -6.06
N HIS A 532 -8.89 -9.96 -6.95
CA HIS A 532 -8.95 -11.21 -7.71
C HIS A 532 -8.65 -12.42 -6.86
N LEU A 533 -7.72 -12.33 -5.90
CA LEU A 533 -7.31 -13.45 -5.04
C LEU A 533 -8.03 -13.49 -3.69
N ARG A 534 -9.19 -12.82 -3.59
CA ARG A 534 -10.10 -12.87 -2.43
C ARG A 534 -9.47 -12.40 -1.12
N GLY A 535 -8.65 -11.36 -1.16
CA GLY A 535 -8.15 -10.70 0.05
C GLY A 535 -9.26 -9.98 0.83
N LEU A 536 -9.16 -10.00 2.15
CA LEU A 536 -9.89 -9.10 3.06
C LEU A 536 -9.01 -7.90 3.39
N ALA A 537 -7.75 -8.18 3.73
CA ALA A 537 -6.70 -7.19 3.86
C ALA A 537 -5.34 -7.78 3.50
N LEU A 538 -4.40 -6.93 3.15
CA LEU A 538 -3.01 -7.28 2.86
C LEU A 538 -2.08 -6.27 3.53
N ILE A 539 -0.97 -6.74 4.08
CA ILE A 539 0.16 -5.89 4.40
C ILE A 539 1.25 -6.13 3.36
N GLY A 540 1.66 -5.06 2.68
CA GLY A 540 2.57 -5.12 1.53
C GLY A 540 3.61 -4.03 1.54
N ARG A 541 4.67 -4.22 0.75
CA ARG A 541 5.84 -3.34 0.73
C ARG A 541 5.99 -2.56 -0.57
N SER A 542 6.30 -1.26 -0.45
CA SER A 542 6.51 -0.32 -1.57
C SER A 542 7.98 -0.18 -2.00
N LYS A 543 8.95 -0.69 -1.22
CA LYS A 543 10.39 -0.59 -1.51
C LYS A 543 11.01 -1.95 -1.79
N VAL A 544 12.03 -1.98 -2.64
CA VAL A 544 13.04 -3.05 -2.65
C VAL A 544 13.81 -3.03 -1.33
N PHE A 545 13.43 -3.91 -0.41
CA PHE A 545 14.10 -4.10 0.87
C PHE A 545 13.98 -5.56 1.30
N TYR A 546 14.72 -5.98 2.31
CA TYR A 546 14.71 -7.36 2.78
C TYR A 546 14.28 -7.41 4.24
N ASP A 547 12.97 -7.32 4.45
CA ASP A 547 12.31 -7.42 5.75
C ASP A 547 10.89 -8.00 5.64
N GLU A 548 10.31 -8.26 6.80
CA GLU A 548 8.89 -8.58 7.02
C GLU A 548 8.42 -7.79 8.25
N PRO A 549 7.12 -7.45 8.36
CA PRO A 549 6.60 -6.75 9.53
C PRO A 549 6.82 -7.63 10.78
N ARG A 550 7.70 -7.18 11.67
CA ARG A 550 8.09 -7.95 12.86
C ARG A 550 6.87 -8.25 13.72
N GLU A 551 6.78 -9.49 14.20
CA GLU A 551 5.73 -9.96 15.11
C GLU A 551 4.31 -9.98 14.52
N MET A 552 4.15 -9.79 13.19
CA MET A 552 2.84 -9.80 12.51
C MET A 552 1.92 -10.92 12.98
N TRP A 553 2.39 -12.17 12.90
CA TRP A 553 1.55 -13.31 13.24
C TRP A 553 1.19 -13.36 14.72
N SER A 554 2.11 -12.94 15.60
CA SER A 554 1.85 -12.86 17.04
C SER A 554 0.78 -11.83 17.38
N VAL A 555 0.78 -10.68 16.70
CA VAL A 555 -0.27 -9.65 16.85
C VAL A 555 -1.64 -10.20 16.43
N LEU A 556 -1.73 -10.82 15.25
CA LEU A 556 -2.99 -11.39 14.76
C LEU A 556 -3.46 -12.58 15.61
N GLY A 557 -2.54 -13.43 16.08
CA GLY A 557 -2.83 -14.56 16.96
C GLY A 557 -3.31 -14.16 18.35
N ALA A 558 -2.94 -12.97 18.82
CA ALA A 558 -3.44 -12.38 20.05
C ALA A 558 -4.82 -11.71 19.91
N GLY A 559 -5.46 -11.81 18.74
CA GLY A 559 -6.76 -11.19 18.44
C GLY A 559 -6.66 -9.76 17.87
N GLY A 560 -5.45 -9.30 17.52
CA GLY A 560 -5.25 -8.03 16.82
C GLY A 560 -5.80 -8.05 15.39
N ALA A 561 -6.07 -6.85 14.86
CA ALA A 561 -6.48 -6.62 13.49
C ALA A 561 -5.28 -6.40 12.55
N MET A 562 -5.54 -6.34 11.24
CA MET A 562 -4.49 -6.07 10.24
C MET A 562 -3.81 -4.71 10.47
N GLY A 563 -4.54 -3.66 10.81
CA GLY A 563 -3.97 -2.35 11.11
C GLY A 563 -3.07 -2.38 12.35
N ASP A 564 -3.39 -3.22 13.35
CA ASP A 564 -2.53 -3.38 14.53
C ASP A 564 -1.16 -3.97 14.18
N VAL A 565 -1.07 -4.82 13.15
CA VAL A 565 0.22 -5.31 12.64
C VAL A 565 1.07 -4.15 12.15
N TRP A 566 0.47 -3.26 11.34
CA TRP A 566 1.15 -2.09 10.80
C TRP A 566 1.63 -1.17 11.91
N ARG A 567 0.73 -0.75 12.82
CA ARG A 567 1.05 0.08 13.99
C ARG A 567 2.13 -0.57 14.87
N ASN A 568 2.03 -1.88 15.14
CA ASN A 568 3.01 -2.60 15.93
C ASN A 568 4.40 -2.54 15.29
N TYR A 569 4.50 -2.61 13.96
CA TYR A 569 5.79 -2.58 13.31
C TYR A 569 6.55 -1.27 13.57
N PHE A 570 5.86 -0.12 13.53
CA PHE A 570 6.43 1.16 13.94
C PHE A 570 6.86 1.17 15.40
N GLN A 571 6.05 0.58 16.29
CA GLN A 571 6.38 0.50 17.71
C GLN A 571 7.62 -0.37 17.97
N VAL A 572 7.75 -1.51 17.31
CA VAL A 572 8.92 -2.39 17.44
C VAL A 572 10.16 -1.71 16.86
N ASP A 573 10.06 -1.07 15.69
CA ASP A 573 11.16 -0.31 15.08
C ASP A 573 11.58 0.90 15.93
N GLY A 574 10.63 1.65 16.50
CA GLY A 574 10.90 2.80 17.35
C GLY A 574 11.61 2.44 18.67
N ASN A 575 11.32 1.26 19.23
CA ASN A 575 11.94 0.79 20.47
C ASN A 575 13.29 0.09 20.28
N ASP A 576 13.72 -0.14 19.04
CA ASP A 576 14.95 -0.85 18.71
C ASP A 576 16.13 0.11 18.54
N ALA A 577 16.86 0.36 19.63
CA ALA A 577 18.06 1.20 19.62
C ALA A 577 19.13 0.73 18.61
N GLY A 578 19.16 -0.58 18.28
CA GLY A 578 20.12 -1.14 17.32
C GLY A 578 19.86 -0.69 15.89
N LEU A 579 18.62 -0.40 15.54
CA LEU A 579 18.28 0.17 14.22
C LEU A 579 18.91 1.55 14.03
N PHE A 580 18.94 2.36 15.10
CA PHE A 580 19.51 3.69 15.04
C PHE A 580 21.03 3.67 14.88
N THR A 581 21.71 2.70 15.53
CA THR A 581 23.18 2.64 15.54
C THR A 581 23.78 1.91 14.35
N ASP A 582 23.10 0.88 13.84
CA ASP A 582 23.72 -0.10 12.95
C ASP A 582 22.96 -0.33 11.63
N ASN A 583 21.85 0.38 11.39
CA ASN A 583 20.95 0.05 10.27
C ASN A 583 20.49 1.24 9.40
N ASP A 584 21.42 2.14 9.02
CA ASP A 584 21.28 3.25 8.05
C ASP A 584 19.90 3.42 7.36
N ILE A 585 19.71 2.82 6.16
CA ILE A 585 18.45 2.91 5.43
C ILE A 585 17.34 2.08 6.09
N GLY A 586 17.67 0.99 6.80
CA GLY A 586 16.70 0.13 7.48
C GLY A 586 16.09 0.71 8.76
N ARG A 587 16.59 1.84 9.28
CA ARG A 587 16.11 2.40 10.55
C ARG A 587 14.68 2.96 10.53
N LYS A 588 14.14 3.23 9.34
CA LYS A 588 12.74 3.65 9.13
C LYS A 588 12.02 2.72 8.14
N ARG A 589 12.36 1.42 8.17
CA ARG A 589 11.80 0.44 7.22
C ARG A 589 10.30 0.21 7.39
N ALA A 590 9.73 0.49 8.56
CA ALA A 590 8.28 0.51 8.76
C ALA A 590 7.55 1.42 7.75
N TYR A 591 8.17 2.51 7.27
CA TYR A 591 7.58 3.42 6.27
C TYR A 591 7.36 2.76 4.92
N PHE A 592 8.01 1.62 4.66
CA PHE A 592 7.90 0.93 3.37
C PHE A 592 6.64 0.08 3.28
N TRP A 593 5.90 -0.09 4.38
CA TRP A 593 4.78 -1.03 4.50
C TRP A 593 3.46 -0.33 4.66
N ASN A 594 2.42 -0.88 4.03
CA ASN A 594 1.07 -0.33 4.05
C ASN A 594 0.02 -1.44 4.13
N VAL A 595 -1.18 -1.06 4.57
CA VAL A 595 -2.35 -1.94 4.63
C VAL A 595 -3.30 -1.60 3.50
N LEU A 596 -3.62 -2.58 2.65
CA LEU A 596 -4.71 -2.49 1.68
C LEU A 596 -5.85 -3.38 2.15
N GLY A 597 -7.09 -2.98 1.89
CA GLY A 597 -8.29 -3.59 2.44
C GLY A 597 -8.60 -3.09 3.85
N ASP A 598 -9.36 -3.89 4.59
CA ASP A 598 -9.91 -3.52 5.90
C ASP A 598 -8.84 -3.51 7.00
N PRO A 599 -8.53 -2.37 7.63
CA PRO A 599 -7.55 -2.33 8.72
C PRO A 599 -8.08 -2.94 10.02
N THR A 600 -9.40 -3.16 10.14
CA THR A 600 -10.05 -3.69 11.34
C THR A 600 -10.21 -5.20 11.33
N VAL A 601 -9.96 -5.86 10.18
CA VAL A 601 -10.19 -7.30 10.04
C VAL A 601 -9.26 -8.12 10.92
N ARG A 602 -9.84 -9.08 11.64
CA ARG A 602 -9.15 -10.08 12.46
C ARG A 602 -9.16 -11.44 11.79
N VAL A 603 -8.19 -12.29 12.09
CA VAL A 603 -8.16 -13.68 11.58
C VAL A 603 -9.20 -14.56 12.27
N ALA A 604 -9.39 -14.36 13.58
CA ALA A 604 -10.43 -15.03 14.35
C ALA A 604 -11.64 -14.11 14.44
N ALA A 605 -12.79 -14.57 13.94
CA ALA A 605 -14.09 -13.98 14.26
C ALA A 605 -14.47 -14.50 15.66
N GLU A 606 -14.07 -13.77 16.71
CA GLU A 606 -14.64 -13.94 18.06
C GLU A 606 -15.73 -12.90 18.33
#